data_AF-A0A956IIM3-F1
#
_entry.id   AF-A0A956IIM3-F1
#
_cell.length_a   1.000
_cell.length_b   1.000
_cell.length_c   1.000
_cell.angle_alpha   90.00
_cell.angle_beta   90.00
_cell.angle_gamma   90.00
#
_symmetry.space_group_name_H-M   'P 1'
#
loop_
_entity.id
_entity.type
_entity.pdbx_description
1 polymer ?
#
loop_
_entity_poly.entity_id
_entity_poly.type
_entity_poly.pdbx_seq_one_letter_code
_entity_poly.pdbx_strand_id
1 'polypeptide(L)'
;MVAHELPPEVAAVLAGQLKPRAIADDHTRRMIAMASLLSLDVVAPFYGSMGVVLAEPGEFRRSLREIMVRGRQQFRQTQILVDVPSELRRVITEREGEPRAAEFQRWWDHLYFDSPAQQRQWSWWSEAFERGLATGPRAAESPILDEKHARLVTMYRELMDFAELEIQAKALKAAPLSDWDLEIYVRRGFDHDDFMMDDPFKSVFPIVRVARLQLFARSLCAALAPDEQRRIQERASRLIAAFEPIEPLAPLAELPIGHMSPL
;
A
#
# COMPACT_ATOMS: atom_id res chain seq x y z
N MET A 1 38.80 27.74 -25.06
CA MET A 1 37.64 27.55 -24.16
C MET A 1 36.39 27.63 -25.02
N VAL A 2 35.77 26.48 -25.31
CA VAL A 2 34.49 26.44 -26.02
C VAL A 2 33.41 26.71 -24.99
N ALA A 3 32.65 27.79 -25.17
CA ALA A 3 31.47 28.04 -24.35
C ALA A 3 30.45 26.95 -24.71
N HIS A 4 30.20 26.02 -23.78
CA HIS A 4 29.08 25.11 -23.94
C HIS A 4 27.81 25.91 -23.75
N GLU A 5 27.12 26.16 -24.87
CA GLU A 5 25.76 26.70 -24.84
C GLU A 5 24.89 25.76 -24.01
N LEU A 6 24.21 26.34 -23.01
CA LEU A 6 23.26 25.59 -22.20
C LEU A 6 22.20 24.98 -23.13
N PRO A 7 21.78 23.73 -22.89
CA PRO A 7 20.66 23.14 -23.62
C PRO A 7 19.48 24.11 -23.65
N PRO A 8 18.75 24.24 -24.78
CA PRO A 8 17.68 25.23 -24.95
C PRO A 8 16.63 25.20 -23.84
N GLU A 9 16.41 24.01 -23.27
CA GLU A 9 15.50 23.73 -22.16
C GLU A 9 15.95 24.41 -20.85
N VAL A 10 17.26 24.44 -20.57
CA VAL A 10 17.85 25.10 -19.39
C VAL A 10 17.79 26.62 -19.55
N ALA A 11 18.05 27.12 -20.76
CA ALA A 11 17.92 28.53 -21.08
C ALA A 11 16.47 29.03 -20.95
N ALA A 12 15.47 28.22 -21.35
CA ALA A 12 14.05 28.56 -21.26
C ALA A 12 13.50 28.58 -19.83
N VAL A 13 14.00 27.71 -18.94
CA VAL A 13 13.69 27.74 -17.50
C VAL A 13 14.30 28.97 -16.83
N LEU A 14 15.55 29.29 -17.14
CA LEU A 14 16.24 30.48 -16.60
C LEU A 14 15.62 31.79 -17.12
N ALA A 15 15.05 31.79 -18.33
CA ALA A 15 14.34 32.92 -18.90
C ALA A 15 12.92 33.14 -18.33
N GLY A 16 12.45 32.29 -17.40
CA GLY A 16 11.11 32.41 -16.80
C GLY A 16 9.95 32.18 -17.78
N GLN A 17 10.22 31.62 -18.97
CA GLN A 17 9.22 31.39 -20.02
C GLN A 17 8.49 30.05 -19.86
N LEU A 18 9.05 29.13 -19.06
CA LEU A 18 8.34 27.97 -18.56
C LEU A 18 7.77 28.30 -17.18
N LYS A 19 6.44 28.39 -17.06
CA LYS A 19 5.78 28.37 -15.75
C LYS A 19 6.31 27.18 -14.96
N PRO A 20 6.48 27.30 -13.62
CA PRO A 20 6.86 26.17 -12.78
C PRO A 20 6.00 24.98 -13.18
N ARG A 21 6.69 23.88 -13.50
CA ARG A 21 6.13 22.56 -13.84
C ARG A 21 4.79 22.41 -13.14
N ALA A 22 3.75 21.91 -13.81
CA ALA A 22 2.62 21.37 -13.10
C ALA A 22 3.20 20.31 -12.16
N ILE A 23 3.45 20.72 -10.92
CA ILE A 23 3.91 19.85 -9.86
C ILE A 23 2.69 18.97 -9.70
N ALA A 24 2.80 17.74 -10.24
CA ALA A 24 1.91 16.66 -9.86
C ALA A 24 1.67 16.83 -8.37
N ASP A 25 0.40 17.00 -8.00
CA ASP A 25 0.04 17.06 -6.60
C ASP A 25 0.54 15.79 -5.90
N ASP A 26 0.64 15.85 -4.58
CA ASP A 26 1.22 14.77 -3.80
C ASP A 26 0.52 13.42 -4.09
N HIS A 27 -0.80 13.48 -4.29
CA HIS A 27 -1.64 12.37 -4.71
C HIS A 27 -1.15 11.74 -6.04
N THR A 28 -1.04 12.53 -7.10
CA THR A 28 -0.57 12.07 -8.41
C THR A 28 0.83 11.46 -8.31
N ARG A 29 1.74 12.07 -7.54
CA ARG A 29 3.10 11.51 -7.35
C ARG A 29 3.08 10.14 -6.70
N ARG A 30 2.31 9.98 -5.61
CA ARG A 30 2.11 8.70 -4.94
C ARG A 30 1.54 7.68 -5.90
N MET A 31 0.56 8.05 -6.72
CA MET A 31 -0.05 7.10 -7.64
C MET A 31 0.91 6.58 -8.70
N ILE A 32 1.74 7.47 -9.25
CA ILE A 32 2.77 7.06 -10.21
C ILE A 32 3.83 6.19 -9.50
N ALA A 33 4.14 6.44 -8.21
CA ALA A 33 5.00 5.58 -7.41
C ALA A 33 4.41 4.17 -7.21
N MET A 34 3.12 4.05 -6.87
CA MET A 34 2.45 2.75 -6.75
C MET A 34 2.39 2.00 -8.06
N ALA A 35 2.01 2.67 -9.15
CA ALA A 35 2.02 2.05 -10.46
C ALA A 35 3.42 1.52 -10.83
N SER A 36 4.47 2.25 -10.43
CA SER A 36 5.85 1.77 -10.61
C SER A 36 6.15 0.57 -9.75
N LEU A 37 5.80 0.59 -8.47
CA LEU A 37 5.97 -0.53 -7.55
C LEU A 37 5.28 -1.79 -8.09
N LEU A 38 4.01 -1.68 -8.48
CA LEU A 38 3.25 -2.79 -9.04
C LEU A 38 3.86 -3.25 -10.37
N SER A 39 4.46 -2.39 -11.17
CA SER A 39 5.05 -2.82 -12.44
C SER A 39 6.28 -3.72 -12.31
N LEU A 40 6.90 -3.80 -11.12
CA LEU A 40 8.13 -4.54 -10.86
C LEU A 40 7.93 -6.05 -10.91
N ASP A 41 8.88 -6.78 -11.51
CA ASP A 41 8.88 -8.25 -11.52
C ASP A 41 9.05 -8.81 -10.10
N VAL A 42 9.94 -8.22 -9.31
CA VAL A 42 10.17 -8.62 -7.90
C VAL A 42 8.97 -8.42 -6.97
N VAL A 43 8.00 -7.57 -7.33
CA VAL A 43 6.81 -7.30 -6.50
C VAL A 43 5.63 -8.20 -6.86
N ALA A 44 5.53 -8.62 -8.13
CA ALA A 44 4.40 -9.41 -8.62
C ALA A 44 4.04 -10.66 -7.77
N PRO A 45 5.00 -11.42 -7.20
CA PRO A 45 4.68 -12.55 -6.34
C PRO A 45 3.90 -12.20 -5.06
N PHE A 46 3.88 -10.92 -4.67
CA PHE A 46 3.22 -10.43 -3.44
C PHE A 46 1.83 -9.86 -3.67
N TYR A 47 1.34 -9.74 -4.91
CA TYR A 47 0.03 -9.13 -5.20
C TYR A 47 -1.11 -9.73 -4.36
N GLY A 48 -1.20 -11.06 -4.29
CA GLY A 48 -2.22 -11.74 -3.49
C GLY A 48 -2.11 -11.38 -2.01
N SER A 49 -0.90 -11.35 -1.45
CA SER A 49 -0.66 -10.94 -0.06
C SER A 49 -0.96 -9.45 0.19
N MET A 50 -0.80 -8.61 -0.84
CA MET A 50 -1.14 -7.18 -0.80
C MET A 50 -2.66 -6.94 -0.92
N GLY A 51 -3.46 -7.97 -1.17
CA GLY A 51 -4.90 -7.82 -1.42
C GLY A 51 -5.27 -7.45 -2.86
N VAL A 52 -4.29 -7.47 -3.76
CA VAL A 52 -4.50 -7.22 -5.19
C VAL A 52 -5.01 -8.52 -5.82
N VAL A 53 -6.32 -8.66 -5.92
CA VAL A 53 -6.95 -9.85 -6.51
C VAL A 53 -7.10 -9.62 -8.02
N LEU A 54 -6.27 -10.28 -8.81
CA LEU A 54 -6.25 -10.19 -10.28
C LEU A 54 -6.37 -11.58 -10.87
N ALA A 55 -7.11 -11.73 -11.97
CA ALA A 55 -7.19 -13.01 -12.67
C ALA A 55 -5.86 -13.38 -13.33
N GLU A 56 -5.20 -12.40 -13.95
CA GLU A 56 -3.97 -12.59 -14.73
C GLU A 56 -2.88 -11.58 -14.31
N PRO A 57 -2.13 -11.84 -13.21
CA PRO A 57 -1.12 -10.92 -12.69
C PRO A 57 -0.07 -10.47 -13.72
N GLY A 58 0.34 -11.38 -14.62
CA GLY A 58 1.32 -11.08 -15.66
C GLY A 58 0.80 -10.11 -16.72
N GLU A 59 -0.47 -10.26 -17.11
CA GLU A 59 -1.13 -9.37 -18.07
C GLU A 59 -1.39 -7.98 -17.48
N PHE A 60 -1.83 -7.91 -16.22
CA PHE A 60 -1.96 -6.67 -15.49
C PHE A 60 -0.64 -5.90 -15.42
N ARG A 61 0.44 -6.59 -15.04
CA ARG A 61 1.78 -6.00 -15.00
C ARG A 61 2.21 -5.49 -16.37
N ARG A 62 1.99 -6.26 -17.44
CA ARG A 62 2.31 -5.81 -18.81
C ARG A 62 1.57 -4.52 -19.16
N SER A 63 0.29 -4.43 -18.83
CA SER A 63 -0.50 -3.20 -19.07
C SER A 63 -0.02 -2.00 -18.26
N LEU A 64 0.36 -2.19 -17.00
CA LEU A 64 1.02 -1.14 -16.22
C LEU A 64 2.25 -0.60 -16.94
N ARG A 65 3.11 -1.51 -17.45
CA ARG A 65 4.32 -1.12 -18.19
C ARG A 65 3.99 -0.34 -19.45
N GLU A 66 3.00 -0.79 -20.22
CA GLU A 66 2.53 -0.11 -21.44
C GLU A 66 1.98 1.29 -21.14
N ILE A 67 1.16 1.43 -20.10
CA ILE A 67 0.63 2.73 -19.64
C ILE A 67 1.78 3.65 -19.25
N MET A 68 2.75 3.15 -18.48
CA MET A 68 3.92 3.92 -18.07
C MET A 68 4.79 4.33 -19.25
N VAL A 69 5.08 3.43 -20.19
CA VAL A 69 5.85 3.73 -21.41
C VAL A 69 5.14 4.79 -22.25
N ARG A 70 3.85 4.61 -22.51
CA ARG A 70 3.01 5.56 -23.26
C ARG A 70 2.95 6.91 -22.57
N GLY A 71 2.75 6.92 -21.25
CA GLY A 71 2.71 8.15 -20.47
C GLY A 71 4.01 8.91 -20.49
N ARG A 72 5.16 8.22 -20.50
CA ARG A 72 6.47 8.88 -20.69
C ARG A 72 6.62 9.48 -22.09
N GLN A 73 6.18 8.77 -23.12
CA GLN A 73 6.23 9.27 -24.51
C GLN A 73 5.33 10.50 -24.68
N GLN A 74 4.09 10.43 -24.18
CA GLN A 74 3.15 11.54 -24.20
C GLN A 74 3.68 12.73 -23.42
N PHE A 75 4.18 12.52 -22.20
CA PHE A 75 4.74 13.60 -21.38
C PHE A 75 5.91 14.31 -22.08
N ARG A 76 6.79 13.58 -22.77
CA ARG A 76 7.87 14.21 -23.57
C ARG A 76 7.34 15.12 -24.67
N GLN A 77 6.22 14.76 -25.29
CA GLN A 77 5.63 15.49 -26.41
C GLN A 77 4.74 16.66 -25.96
N THR A 78 3.92 16.44 -24.93
CA THR A 78 2.84 17.36 -24.54
C THR A 78 3.04 18.01 -23.19
N GLN A 79 3.99 17.52 -22.38
CA GLN A 79 4.19 17.91 -20.98
C GLN A 79 2.96 17.66 -20.09
N ILE A 80 2.04 16.79 -20.53
CA ILE A 80 0.85 16.38 -19.77
C ILE A 80 1.11 15.00 -19.18
N LEU A 81 0.90 14.87 -17.87
CA LEU A 81 0.98 13.58 -17.18
C LEU A 81 -0.22 12.72 -17.54
N VAL A 82 0.03 11.42 -17.74
CA VAL A 82 -1.05 10.47 -17.94
C VAL A 82 -1.75 10.22 -16.61
N ASP A 83 -3.08 10.20 -16.67
CA ASP A 83 -3.94 9.80 -15.58
C ASP A 83 -3.90 8.28 -15.42
N VAL A 84 -2.86 7.80 -14.74
CA VAL A 84 -2.56 6.38 -14.52
C VAL A 84 -3.73 5.59 -13.91
N PRO A 85 -4.45 6.04 -12.86
CA PRO A 85 -5.58 5.27 -12.32
C PRO A 85 -6.72 5.13 -13.34
N SER A 86 -7.06 6.17 -14.09
CA SER A 86 -8.14 6.12 -15.08
C SER A 86 -7.77 5.16 -16.20
N GLU A 87 -6.52 5.18 -16.66
CA GLU A 87 -6.02 4.21 -17.64
C GLU A 87 -6.01 2.78 -17.09
N LEU A 88 -5.57 2.58 -15.84
CA LEU A 88 -5.57 1.26 -15.22
C LEU A 88 -6.98 0.72 -15.03
N ARG A 89 -7.88 1.53 -14.50
CA ARG A 89 -9.30 1.19 -14.35
C ARG A 89 -9.89 0.81 -15.70
N ARG A 90 -9.66 1.62 -16.75
CA ARG A 90 -10.11 1.32 -18.11
C ARG A 90 -9.59 -0.04 -18.58
N VAL A 91 -8.30 -0.31 -18.43
CA VAL A 91 -7.71 -1.59 -18.85
C VAL A 91 -8.27 -2.77 -18.07
N ILE A 92 -8.45 -2.66 -16.75
CA ILE A 92 -9.04 -3.72 -15.94
C ILE A 92 -10.51 -3.93 -16.33
N THR A 93 -11.27 -2.85 -16.56
CA THR A 93 -12.67 -2.95 -17.03
C THR A 93 -12.75 -3.68 -18.38
N GLU A 94 -11.87 -3.36 -19.33
CA GLU A 94 -11.84 -3.98 -20.66
C GLU A 94 -11.48 -5.48 -20.62
N ARG A 95 -10.67 -5.90 -19.64
CA ARG A 95 -10.13 -7.27 -19.58
C ARG A 95 -10.86 -8.19 -18.61
N GLU A 96 -11.14 -7.68 -17.42
CA GLU A 96 -11.71 -8.45 -16.29
C GLU A 96 -13.13 -7.98 -15.92
N GLY A 97 -13.62 -6.91 -16.55
CA GLY A 97 -14.96 -6.37 -16.34
C GLY A 97 -15.04 -5.32 -15.22
N GLU A 98 -16.15 -4.57 -15.23
CA GLU A 98 -16.42 -3.50 -14.27
C GLU A 98 -16.37 -3.93 -12.78
N PRO A 99 -16.88 -5.12 -12.37
CA PRO A 99 -16.80 -5.54 -10.98
C PRO A 99 -15.36 -5.61 -10.46
N ARG A 100 -14.44 -6.05 -11.31
CA ARG A 100 -13.02 -6.22 -10.97
C ARG A 100 -12.28 -4.90 -10.96
N ALA A 101 -12.58 -4.02 -11.91
CA ALA A 101 -12.07 -2.65 -11.91
C ALA A 101 -12.50 -1.88 -10.67
N ALA A 102 -13.75 -2.07 -10.22
CA ALA A 102 -14.26 -1.49 -8.99
C ALA A 102 -13.59 -2.09 -7.73
N GLU A 103 -13.28 -3.39 -7.73
CA GLU A 103 -12.52 -4.03 -6.65
C GLU A 103 -11.09 -3.48 -6.56
N PHE A 104 -10.40 -3.37 -7.70
CA PHE A 104 -9.09 -2.76 -7.78
C PHE A 104 -9.11 -1.29 -7.36
N GLN A 105 -10.11 -0.50 -7.78
CA GLN A 105 -10.24 0.90 -7.36
C GLN A 105 -10.42 1.01 -5.84
N ARG A 106 -11.25 0.16 -5.22
CA ARG A 106 -11.38 0.11 -3.76
C ARG A 106 -10.08 -0.29 -3.06
N TRP A 107 -9.34 -1.25 -3.62
CA TRP A 107 -8.01 -1.60 -3.13
C TRP A 107 -7.08 -0.39 -3.19
N TRP A 108 -7.07 0.30 -4.33
CA TRP A 108 -6.27 1.50 -4.57
C TRP A 108 -6.62 2.63 -3.58
N ASP A 109 -7.89 2.89 -3.33
CA ASP A 109 -8.36 3.98 -2.48
C ASP A 109 -8.17 3.74 -0.97
N HIS A 110 -8.03 2.47 -0.54
CA HIS A 110 -8.08 2.10 0.88
C HIS A 110 -6.88 1.32 1.41
N LEU A 111 -6.13 0.63 0.55
CA LEU A 111 -4.92 -0.11 0.93
C LEU A 111 -3.65 0.61 0.48
N TYR A 112 -3.72 1.45 -0.56
CA TYR A 112 -2.62 2.34 -0.88
C TYR A 112 -2.74 3.65 -0.13
N PHE A 113 -1.71 3.96 0.67
CA PHE A 113 -1.67 4.98 1.71
C PHE A 113 -1.79 6.44 1.20
N ASP A 114 -2.99 6.83 0.79
CA ASP A 114 -3.28 8.20 0.37
C ASP A 114 -3.85 9.07 1.51
N SER A 115 -4.38 8.45 2.57
CA SER A 115 -4.81 9.17 3.78
C SER A 115 -3.93 8.81 4.99
N PRO A 116 -3.05 9.72 5.45
CA PRO A 116 -2.29 9.54 6.68
C PRO A 116 -3.17 9.24 7.90
N ALA A 117 -4.40 9.76 7.92
CA ALA A 117 -5.35 9.51 9.00
C ALA A 117 -5.86 8.05 9.01
N GLN A 118 -6.17 7.49 7.84
CA GLN A 118 -6.60 6.08 7.74
C GLN A 118 -5.45 5.12 8.06
N GLN A 119 -4.25 5.42 7.58
CA GLN A 119 -3.04 4.68 7.95
C GLN A 119 -2.84 4.66 9.47
N ARG A 120 -3.09 5.79 10.11
CA ARG A 120 -2.92 5.95 11.56
C ARG A 120 -3.88 5.07 12.34
N GLN A 121 -5.17 5.02 11.97
CA GLN A 121 -6.14 4.13 12.60
C GLN A 121 -5.73 2.65 12.49
N TRP A 122 -5.35 2.19 11.30
CA TRP A 122 -4.87 0.82 11.12
C TRP A 122 -3.57 0.54 11.91
N SER A 123 -2.66 1.51 11.98
CA SER A 123 -1.42 1.37 12.75
C SER A 123 -1.70 1.24 14.25
N TRP A 124 -2.57 2.09 14.79
CA TRP A 124 -2.96 2.00 16.20
C TRP A 124 -3.71 0.71 16.54
N TRP A 125 -4.57 0.22 15.64
CA TRP A 125 -5.20 -1.09 15.83
C TRP A 125 -4.17 -2.23 15.80
N SER A 126 -3.20 -2.20 14.87
CA SER A 126 -2.09 -3.18 14.87
C SER A 126 -1.37 -3.16 16.20
N GLU A 127 -0.97 -1.98 16.66
CA GLU A 127 -0.25 -1.80 17.91
C GLU A 127 -1.07 -2.27 19.13
N ALA A 128 -2.37 -1.96 19.16
CA ALA A 128 -3.24 -2.38 20.25
C ALA A 128 -3.31 -3.91 20.34
N PHE A 129 -3.42 -4.60 19.21
CA PHE A 129 -3.41 -6.06 19.18
C PHE A 129 -2.04 -6.63 19.54
N GLU A 130 -0.94 -6.12 18.96
CA GLU A 130 0.42 -6.59 19.27
C GLU A 130 0.73 -6.47 20.77
N ARG A 131 0.44 -5.32 21.38
CA ARG A 131 0.63 -5.07 22.81
C ARG A 131 -0.32 -5.91 23.66
N GLY A 132 -1.59 -5.99 23.28
CA GLY A 132 -2.60 -6.78 23.95
C GLY A 132 -2.25 -8.26 24.02
N LEU A 133 -1.67 -8.79 22.94
CA LEU A 133 -1.24 -10.18 22.83
C LEU A 133 0.06 -10.45 23.60
N ALA A 134 0.93 -9.46 23.74
CA ALA A 134 2.18 -9.59 24.50
C ALA A 134 1.97 -9.60 26.02
N THR A 135 0.94 -8.92 26.53
CA THR A 135 0.67 -8.81 27.98
C THR A 135 -0.09 -10.01 28.56
N GLY A 136 -0.67 -10.85 27.71
CA GLY A 136 -1.30 -12.12 28.08
C GLY A 136 -2.73 -12.00 28.64
N PRO A 137 -3.44 -13.13 28.82
CA PRO A 137 -4.89 -13.16 29.07
C PRO A 137 -5.32 -12.59 30.43
N ARG A 138 -4.39 -12.38 31.37
CA ARG A 138 -4.69 -11.87 32.72
C ARG A 138 -4.32 -10.40 32.90
N ALA A 139 -3.77 -9.76 31.87
CA ALA A 139 -3.51 -8.34 31.93
C ALA A 139 -4.84 -7.60 31.86
N ALA A 140 -5.12 -6.75 32.85
CA ALA A 140 -6.32 -5.91 32.90
C ALA A 140 -6.47 -4.98 31.66
N GLU A 141 -5.41 -4.88 30.87
CA GLU A 141 -5.25 -3.99 29.72
C GLU A 141 -5.32 -4.72 28.36
N SER A 142 -5.50 -6.06 28.34
CA SER A 142 -5.69 -6.79 27.08
C SER A 142 -7.00 -6.37 26.39
N PRO A 143 -6.97 -5.96 25.12
CA PRO A 143 -8.17 -5.66 24.34
C PRO A 143 -8.99 -6.91 24.04
N ILE A 144 -8.41 -8.10 24.21
CA ILE A 144 -9.03 -9.38 23.91
C ILE A 144 -9.76 -9.89 25.15
N LEU A 145 -11.01 -10.34 24.97
CA LEU A 145 -11.82 -10.94 26.04
C LEU A 145 -11.22 -12.28 26.48
N ASP A 146 -11.07 -12.48 27.79
CA ASP A 146 -10.42 -13.64 28.41
C ASP A 146 -10.97 -14.97 27.89
N GLU A 147 -12.30 -15.05 27.69
CA GLU A 147 -12.98 -16.28 27.24
C GLU A 147 -12.67 -16.63 25.78
N LYS A 148 -12.34 -15.64 24.96
CA LYS A 148 -12.03 -15.81 23.52
C LYS A 148 -10.53 -15.63 23.24
N HIS A 149 -9.71 -15.43 24.27
CA HIS A 149 -8.31 -15.04 24.13
C HIS A 149 -7.51 -16.01 23.27
N ALA A 150 -7.51 -17.30 23.62
CA ALA A 150 -6.76 -18.32 22.87
C ALA A 150 -7.13 -18.34 21.38
N ARG A 151 -8.43 -18.29 21.06
CA ARG A 151 -8.91 -18.31 19.67
C ARG A 151 -8.48 -17.05 18.91
N LEU A 152 -8.64 -15.88 19.50
CA LEU A 152 -8.31 -14.60 18.85
C LEU A 152 -6.80 -14.40 18.69
N VAL A 153 -5.99 -14.88 19.64
CA VAL A 153 -4.53 -14.93 19.54
C VAL A 153 -4.10 -15.82 18.38
N THR A 154 -4.64 -17.03 18.29
CA THR A 154 -4.32 -17.96 17.19
C THR A 154 -4.68 -17.33 15.85
N MET A 155 -5.90 -16.80 15.72
CA MET A 155 -6.34 -16.12 14.49
C MET A 155 -5.45 -14.93 14.11
N TYR A 156 -5.03 -14.12 15.08
CA TYR A 156 -4.12 -13.01 14.83
C TYR A 156 -2.74 -13.51 14.37
N ARG A 157 -2.16 -14.48 15.07
CA ARG A 157 -0.83 -15.02 14.75
C ARG A 157 -0.80 -15.68 13.37
N GLU A 158 -1.82 -16.45 13.04
CA GLU A 158 -1.95 -17.10 11.72
C GLU A 158 -2.01 -16.08 10.59
N LEU A 159 -2.80 -15.01 10.76
CA LEU A 159 -2.91 -13.96 9.74
C LEU A 159 -1.67 -13.06 9.67
N MET A 160 -0.99 -12.85 10.80
CA MET A 160 0.14 -11.93 10.93
C MET A 160 1.51 -12.61 10.84
N ASP A 161 1.60 -13.87 10.41
CA ASP A 161 2.88 -14.55 10.20
C ASP A 161 3.54 -14.15 8.87
N PHE A 162 4.64 -13.39 8.94
CA PHE A 162 5.39 -12.91 7.78
C PHE A 162 6.57 -13.81 7.36
N ALA A 163 6.85 -14.90 8.08
CA ALA A 163 8.09 -15.66 7.89
C ALA A 163 8.28 -16.14 6.44
N GLU A 164 7.24 -16.69 5.81
CA GLU A 164 7.29 -17.13 4.42
C GLU A 164 7.52 -15.98 3.43
N LEU A 165 6.90 -14.82 3.69
CA LEU A 165 7.05 -13.63 2.86
C LEU A 165 8.46 -13.04 2.97
N GLU A 166 9.05 -13.05 4.16
CA GLU A 166 10.43 -12.61 4.37
C GLU A 166 11.43 -13.54 3.67
N ILE A 167 11.22 -14.85 3.73
CA ILE A 167 12.02 -15.84 2.99
C ILE A 167 11.93 -15.58 1.48
N GLN A 168 10.71 -15.39 0.96
CA GLN A 168 10.47 -15.11 -0.45
C GLN A 168 11.12 -13.80 -0.89
N ALA A 169 10.97 -12.72 -0.10
CA ALA A 169 11.58 -11.43 -0.39
C ALA A 169 13.11 -11.52 -0.40
N LYS A 170 13.70 -12.25 0.56
CA LYS A 170 15.16 -12.50 0.60
C LYS A 170 15.64 -13.26 -0.63
N ALA A 171 14.90 -14.25 -1.09
CA ALA A 171 15.24 -14.99 -2.32
C ALA A 171 15.20 -14.09 -3.56
N LEU A 172 14.17 -13.25 -3.68
CA LEU A 172 14.04 -12.30 -4.81
C LEU A 172 15.11 -11.21 -4.78
N LYS A 173 15.49 -10.70 -3.60
CA LYS A 173 16.61 -9.76 -3.43
C LYS A 173 17.95 -10.34 -3.84
N ALA A 174 18.13 -11.66 -3.71
CA ALA A 174 19.36 -12.35 -4.09
C ALA A 174 19.42 -12.69 -5.60
N ALA A 175 18.29 -12.61 -6.31
CA ALA A 175 18.22 -12.88 -7.73
C ALA A 175 18.64 -11.64 -8.55
N PRO A 176 19.20 -11.82 -9.77
CA PRO A 176 19.40 -10.71 -10.69
C PRO A 176 18.07 -10.01 -11.01
N LEU A 177 18.10 -8.67 -11.00
CA LEU A 177 16.95 -7.86 -11.41
C LEU A 177 16.66 -8.04 -12.90
N SER A 178 15.38 -7.94 -13.28
CA SER A 178 14.99 -7.90 -14.68
C SER A 178 15.37 -6.56 -15.34
N ASP A 179 15.41 -6.52 -16.67
CA ASP A 179 15.66 -5.29 -17.42
C ASP A 179 14.65 -4.18 -17.07
N TRP A 180 13.39 -4.56 -16.83
CA TRP A 180 12.36 -3.62 -16.43
C TRP A 180 12.61 -3.08 -15.02
N ASP A 181 12.94 -3.96 -14.07
CA ASP A 181 13.23 -3.55 -12.70
C ASP A 181 14.43 -2.61 -12.70
N LEU A 182 15.52 -2.94 -13.41
CA LEU A 182 16.67 -2.05 -13.59
C LEU A 182 16.29 -0.69 -14.19
N GLU A 183 15.44 -0.66 -15.22
CA GLU A 183 14.98 0.58 -15.83
C GLU A 183 14.22 1.47 -14.82
N ILE A 184 13.30 0.89 -14.06
CA ILE A 184 12.54 1.62 -13.05
C ILE A 184 13.46 2.12 -11.94
N TYR A 185 14.42 1.28 -11.51
CA TYR A 185 15.41 1.66 -10.51
C TYR A 185 16.23 2.88 -10.94
N VAL A 186 16.78 2.86 -12.15
CA VAL A 186 17.56 3.98 -12.69
C VAL A 186 16.71 5.25 -12.84
N ARG A 187 15.47 5.12 -13.31
CA ARG A 187 14.62 6.29 -13.61
C ARG A 187 14.08 7.00 -12.39
N ARG A 188 13.80 6.27 -11.31
CA ARG A 188 13.20 6.87 -10.12
C ARG A 188 14.20 7.63 -9.27
N GLY A 189 15.49 7.45 -9.52
CA GLY A 189 16.54 8.01 -8.69
C GLY A 189 16.40 7.40 -7.31
N PHE A 190 17.11 6.30 -7.07
CA PHE A 190 17.24 5.75 -5.73
C PHE A 190 18.24 6.61 -4.94
N ASP A 191 18.04 7.93 -4.98
CA ASP A 191 18.75 8.86 -4.13
C ASP A 191 18.18 8.69 -2.73
N HIS A 192 19.08 8.55 -1.76
CA HIS A 192 18.85 8.05 -0.41
C HIS A 192 17.82 8.82 0.44
N ASP A 193 17.21 9.89 -0.10
CA ASP A 193 16.29 10.77 0.61
C ASP A 193 14.81 10.39 0.41
N ASP A 194 14.46 9.59 -0.60
CA ASP A 194 13.08 9.12 -0.82
C ASP A 194 12.91 7.70 -0.25
N PHE A 195 12.61 7.62 1.06
CA PHE A 195 12.50 6.41 1.89
C PHE A 195 11.61 5.27 1.32
N MET A 196 10.83 5.54 0.29
CA MET A 196 9.88 4.61 -0.31
C MET A 196 10.47 3.79 -1.47
N MET A 197 11.63 4.18 -1.99
CA MET A 197 12.14 3.58 -3.23
C MET A 197 13.35 2.69 -3.05
N ASP A 198 14.29 2.94 -2.12
CA ASP A 198 15.56 2.19 -2.05
C ASP A 198 15.43 0.65 -2.00
N ASP A 199 14.35 0.18 -1.40
CA ASP A 199 13.94 -1.21 -1.36
C ASP A 199 12.42 -1.30 -1.55
N PRO A 200 11.90 -1.90 -2.66
CA PRO A 200 10.47 -2.00 -2.91
C PRO A 200 9.74 -2.76 -1.80
N PHE A 201 10.43 -3.64 -1.09
CA PHE A 201 9.85 -4.40 0.01
C PHE A 201 9.50 -3.52 1.23
N LYS A 202 10.12 -2.35 1.38
CA LYS A 202 9.71 -1.35 2.39
C LYS A 202 8.32 -0.78 2.13
N SER A 203 7.88 -0.77 0.88
CA SER A 203 6.50 -0.40 0.51
C SER A 203 5.56 -1.61 0.53
N VAL A 204 6.02 -2.78 0.06
CA VAL A 204 5.20 -4.00 0.02
C VAL A 204 4.78 -4.47 1.42
N PHE A 205 5.70 -4.58 2.38
CA PHE A 205 5.37 -5.16 3.68
C PHE A 205 4.34 -4.35 4.49
N PRO A 206 4.39 -3.01 4.55
CA PRO A 206 3.32 -2.23 5.16
C PRO A 206 1.95 -2.45 4.50
N ILE A 207 1.89 -2.56 3.17
CA ILE A 207 0.64 -2.82 2.45
C ILE A 207 0.10 -4.21 2.81
N VAL A 208 0.96 -5.23 2.79
CA VAL A 208 0.59 -6.61 3.18
C VAL A 208 0.12 -6.65 4.65
N ARG A 209 0.77 -5.90 5.54
CA ARG A 209 0.38 -5.78 6.96
C ARG A 209 -1.01 -5.20 7.11
N VAL A 210 -1.33 -4.12 6.42
CA VAL A 210 -2.68 -3.54 6.48
C VAL A 210 -3.70 -4.48 5.86
N ALA A 211 -3.39 -5.12 4.72
CA ALA A 211 -4.26 -6.11 4.10
C ALA A 211 -4.60 -7.25 5.08
N ARG A 212 -3.59 -7.86 5.73
CA ARG A 212 -3.81 -8.93 6.71
C ARG A 212 -4.54 -8.45 7.97
N LEU A 213 -4.26 -7.23 8.44
CA LEU A 213 -4.99 -6.64 9.56
C LEU A 213 -6.48 -6.38 9.21
N GLN A 214 -6.76 -5.98 7.98
CA GLN A 214 -8.12 -5.82 7.47
C GLN A 214 -8.87 -7.16 7.43
N LEU A 215 -8.21 -8.25 7.02
CA LEU A 215 -8.79 -9.61 7.12
C LEU A 215 -9.06 -9.99 8.56
N PHE A 216 -8.07 -9.77 9.45
CA PHE A 216 -8.23 -10.05 10.87
C PHE A 216 -9.41 -9.28 11.47
N ALA A 217 -9.54 -7.99 11.17
CA ALA A 217 -10.65 -7.16 11.62
C ALA A 217 -12.00 -7.68 11.14
N ARG A 218 -12.11 -8.11 9.86
CA ARG A 218 -13.33 -8.74 9.33
C ARG A 218 -13.68 -10.03 10.07
N SER A 219 -12.70 -10.92 10.24
CA SER A 219 -12.89 -12.19 10.95
C SER A 219 -13.26 -11.95 12.42
N LEU A 220 -12.68 -10.93 13.05
CA LEU A 220 -13.00 -10.52 14.42
C LEU A 220 -14.44 -10.00 14.52
N CYS A 221 -14.85 -9.08 13.64
CA CYS A 221 -16.22 -8.56 13.61
C CYS A 221 -17.26 -9.66 13.33
N ALA A 222 -16.93 -10.65 12.49
CA ALA A 222 -17.82 -11.78 12.23
C ALA A 222 -17.93 -12.75 13.42
N ALA A 223 -16.90 -12.84 14.27
CA ALA A 223 -16.84 -13.76 15.41
C ALA A 223 -17.38 -13.18 16.73
N LEU A 224 -17.70 -11.88 16.76
CA LEU A 224 -18.05 -11.14 17.97
C LEU A 224 -19.42 -10.47 17.86
N ALA A 225 -20.17 -10.51 18.95
CA ALA A 225 -21.38 -9.74 19.09
C ALA A 225 -21.07 -8.22 19.16
N PRO A 226 -22.02 -7.33 18.82
CA PRO A 226 -21.77 -5.89 18.79
C PRO A 226 -21.28 -5.30 20.13
N ASP A 227 -21.74 -5.84 21.26
CA ASP A 227 -21.29 -5.43 22.60
C ASP A 227 -19.86 -5.90 22.89
N GLU A 228 -19.47 -7.08 22.43
CA GLU A 228 -18.09 -7.57 22.50
C GLU A 228 -17.16 -6.68 21.66
N GLN A 229 -17.55 -6.35 20.43
CA GLN A 229 -16.78 -5.46 19.55
C GLN A 229 -16.52 -4.10 20.20
N ARG A 230 -17.56 -3.50 20.82
CA ARG A 230 -17.43 -2.24 21.55
C ARG A 230 -16.46 -2.35 22.73
N ARG A 231 -16.52 -3.43 23.52
CA ARG A 231 -15.59 -3.64 24.65
C ARG A 231 -14.14 -3.76 24.17
N ILE A 232 -13.90 -4.45 23.05
CA ILE A 232 -12.56 -4.52 22.45
C ILE A 232 -12.07 -3.13 22.05
N GLN A 233 -12.91 -2.33 21.38
CA GLN A 233 -12.59 -0.96 20.99
C GLN A 233 -12.25 -0.07 22.19
N GLU A 234 -13.06 -0.10 23.25
CA GLU A 234 -12.83 0.69 24.47
C GLU A 234 -11.52 0.29 25.16
N ARG A 235 -11.21 -1.00 25.21
CA ARG A 235 -9.94 -1.50 25.78
C ARG A 235 -8.75 -1.12 24.90
N ALA A 236 -8.84 -1.32 23.59
CA ALA A 236 -7.79 -0.93 22.63
C ALA A 236 -7.51 0.58 22.67
N SER A 237 -8.57 1.41 22.73
CA SER A 237 -8.43 2.86 22.82
C SER A 237 -7.72 3.29 24.10
N ARG A 238 -8.07 2.68 25.25
CA ARG A 238 -7.37 2.95 26.52
C ARG A 238 -5.90 2.52 26.47
N LEU A 239 -5.63 1.37 25.86
CA LEU A 239 -4.27 0.85 25.72
C LEU A 239 -3.40 1.81 24.90
N ILE A 240 -3.88 2.32 23.76
CA ILE A 240 -3.10 3.27 22.96
C ILE A 240 -3.02 4.64 23.62
N ALA A 241 -4.11 5.13 24.22
CA ALA A 241 -4.14 6.42 24.93
C ALA A 241 -3.11 6.49 26.08
N ALA A 242 -2.70 5.35 26.65
CA ALA A 242 -1.66 5.29 27.66
C ALA A 242 -0.25 5.62 27.12
N PHE A 243 -0.02 5.50 25.81
CA PHE A 243 1.28 5.73 25.17
C PHE A 243 1.29 6.99 24.29
N GLU A 244 0.17 7.30 23.65
CA GLU A 244 0.02 8.45 22.78
C GLU A 244 -1.32 9.14 23.09
N PRO A 245 -1.36 10.46 23.41
CA PRO A 245 -2.61 11.16 23.68
C PRO A 245 -3.40 11.34 22.37
N ILE A 246 -4.22 10.36 22.05
CA ILE A 246 -4.96 10.26 20.79
C ILE A 246 -6.46 10.30 21.01
N GLU A 247 -7.20 10.60 19.93
CA GLU A 247 -8.64 10.34 19.88
C GLU A 247 -8.91 8.83 20.00
N PRO A 248 -10.07 8.43 20.55
CA PRO A 248 -10.45 7.03 20.60
C PRO A 248 -10.36 6.35 19.23
N LEU A 249 -10.00 5.07 19.22
CA LEU A 249 -9.98 4.29 17.99
C LEU A 249 -11.38 4.22 17.41
N ALA A 250 -11.50 4.39 16.09
CA ALA A 250 -12.77 4.19 15.41
C ALA A 250 -13.18 2.70 15.50
N PRO A 251 -14.48 2.38 15.50
CA PRO A 251 -14.95 1.00 15.47
C PRO A 251 -14.38 0.25 14.26
N LEU A 252 -13.90 -0.98 14.45
CA LEU A 252 -13.36 -1.80 13.35
C LEU A 252 -14.35 -1.99 12.19
N ALA A 253 -15.64 -2.09 12.50
CA ALA A 253 -16.71 -2.22 11.52
C ALA A 253 -16.92 -0.96 10.66
N GLU A 254 -16.44 0.20 11.12
CA GLU A 254 -16.58 1.50 10.45
C GLU A 254 -15.30 1.91 9.71
N LEU A 255 -14.18 1.22 9.95
CA LEU A 255 -12.96 1.47 9.21
C LEU A 255 -13.14 1.08 7.73
N PRO A 256 -12.54 1.83 6.79
CA PRO A 256 -12.56 1.45 5.39
C PRO A 256 -11.81 0.12 5.23
N ILE A 257 -12.55 -0.95 4.94
CA ILE A 257 -11.96 -2.26 4.68
C ILE A 257 -11.99 -2.54 3.19
N GLY A 258 -10.81 -2.71 2.58
CA GLY A 258 -10.70 -3.18 1.21
C GLY A 258 -11.43 -4.51 1.06
N HIS A 259 -12.22 -4.67 -0.02
CA HIS A 259 -12.82 -5.97 -0.32
C HIS A 259 -11.70 -6.97 -0.61
N MET A 260 -11.36 -7.75 0.40
CA MET A 260 -10.48 -8.90 0.24
C MET A 260 -11.38 -10.13 0.22
N SER A 261 -11.31 -10.89 -0.87
CA SER A 261 -11.90 -12.21 -0.91
C SER A 261 -11.20 -13.09 0.13
N PRO A 262 -11.92 -13.90 0.92
CA PRO A 262 -11.27 -14.92 1.74
C PRO A 262 -10.48 -15.83 0.78
N LEU A 263 -9.18 -15.97 1.05
CA LEU A 263 -8.28 -16.89 0.34
C LEU A 263 -8.77 -18.33 0.46
#